data_AF-A0A9X1SY59-F1
#
_entry.id   AF-A0A9X1SY59-F1
#
_cell.length_a   1.000
_cell.length_b   1.000
_cell.length_c   1.000
_cell.angle_alpha   90.00
_cell.angle_beta   90.00
_cell.angle_gamma   90.00
#
_symmetry.space_group_name_H-M   'P 1'
#
loop_
_entity.id
_entity.type
_entity.pdbx_description
1 polymer ?
#
loop_
_entity_poly.entity_id
_entity_poly.type
_entity_poly.pdbx_seq_one_letter_code
_entity_poly.pdbx_strand_id
1 'polypeptide(L)'
;MRWIRAVYLIGFGEGTLAHLFDLITGGLAAYQEYALPFQVFFHSLIVLDPLVVVLIWQRRRAGAVLAAVVMALDMAANWIVSWPAVTADPALLLNPIGLPSITLFGGFVLLTFWMFLRPSVSETQPDQGRR
;
A
#
# COMPACT_ATOMS: atom_id res chain seq x y z
N MET A 1 -14.81 -11.15 4.67
CA MET A 1 -13.66 -10.42 4.05
C MET A 1 -13.81 -10.11 2.54
N ARG A 2 -15.03 -10.01 1.97
CA ARG A 2 -15.17 -9.64 0.55
C ARG A 2 -14.89 -8.14 0.34
N TRP A 3 -15.32 -7.30 1.28
CA TRP A 3 -15.09 -5.86 1.24
C TRP A 3 -13.60 -5.49 1.40
N ILE A 4 -12.82 -6.16 2.26
CA ILE A 4 -11.37 -5.92 2.39
C ILE A 4 -10.67 -6.08 1.05
N ARG A 5 -10.99 -7.17 0.34
CA ARG A 5 -10.44 -7.40 -0.99
C ARG A 5 -10.89 -6.34 -1.98
N ALA A 6 -12.14 -5.89 -1.93
CA ALA A 6 -12.60 -4.79 -2.77
C ALA A 6 -11.80 -3.51 -2.51
N VAL A 7 -11.51 -3.18 -1.24
CA VAL A 7 -10.67 -2.02 -0.86
C VAL A 7 -9.26 -2.16 -1.43
N TYR A 8 -8.64 -3.35 -1.36
CA TYR A 8 -7.33 -3.59 -1.98
C TYR A 8 -7.40 -3.40 -3.50
N LEU A 9 -8.38 -4.00 -4.16
CA LEU A 9 -8.50 -3.92 -5.63
C LEU A 9 -8.71 -2.48 -6.10
N ILE A 10 -9.53 -1.70 -5.37
CA ILE A 10 -9.78 -0.29 -5.69
C ILE A 10 -8.53 0.54 -5.44
N GLY A 11 -7.91 0.44 -4.25
CA GLY A 11 -6.77 1.28 -3.90
C GLY A 11 -5.53 1.03 -4.75
N PHE A 12 -5.15 -0.23 -4.99
CA PHE A 12 -4.04 -0.54 -5.91
C PHE A 12 -4.39 -0.25 -7.38
N GLY A 13 -5.67 -0.38 -7.76
CA GLY A 13 -6.12 0.03 -9.09
C GLY A 13 -6.02 1.53 -9.31
N GLU A 14 -6.43 2.33 -8.32
CA GLU A 14 -6.28 3.78 -8.32
C GLU A 14 -4.81 4.20 -8.34
N GLY A 15 -3.96 3.58 -7.52
CA GLY A 15 -2.51 3.80 -7.52
C GLY A 15 -1.88 3.53 -8.89
N THR A 16 -2.24 2.40 -9.52
CA THR A 16 -1.81 2.10 -10.90
C THR A 16 -2.17 3.23 -11.87
N LEU A 17 -3.42 3.73 -11.79
CA LEU A 17 -3.89 4.80 -12.67
C LEU A 17 -3.17 6.12 -12.41
N ALA A 18 -2.84 6.43 -11.15
CA ALA A 18 -2.06 7.60 -10.79
C ALA A 18 -0.64 7.53 -11.38
N HIS A 19 0.09 6.43 -11.17
CA HIS A 19 1.44 6.26 -11.72
C HIS A 19 1.46 6.22 -13.25
N LEU A 20 0.42 5.64 -13.86
CA LEU A 20 0.27 5.66 -15.30
C LEU A 20 -0.02 7.08 -15.82
N PHE A 21 -0.84 7.85 -15.11
CA PHE A 21 -1.10 9.25 -15.46
C PHE A 21 0.17 10.10 -15.37
N ASP A 22 0.97 9.93 -14.31
CA ASP A 22 2.27 10.58 -14.16
C ASP A 22 3.21 10.21 -15.32
N LEU A 23 3.31 8.91 -15.66
CA LEU A 23 4.13 8.45 -16.78
C LEU A 23 3.65 9.00 -18.13
N ILE A 24 2.34 9.07 -18.37
CA ILE A 24 1.78 9.59 -19.63
C ILE A 24 2.05 11.09 -19.76
N THR A 25 1.98 11.84 -18.66
CA THR A 25 2.10 13.31 -18.67
C THR A 25 3.55 13.79 -18.58
N GLY A 26 4.38 13.11 -17.80
CA GLY A 26 5.79 13.47 -17.55
C GLY A 26 6.83 12.56 -18.21
N GLY A 27 6.42 11.43 -18.79
CA GLY A 27 7.34 10.43 -19.33
C GLY A 27 8.26 9.84 -18.27
N LEU A 28 9.47 9.42 -18.67
CA LEU A 28 10.49 8.96 -17.71
C LEU A 28 10.99 10.08 -16.78
N ALA A 29 10.68 11.33 -17.10
CA ALA A 29 11.02 12.49 -16.29
C ALA A 29 9.95 12.82 -15.22
N ALA A 30 8.86 12.03 -15.13
CA ALA A 30 7.76 12.27 -14.18
C ALA A 30 8.19 12.42 -12.72
N TYR A 31 9.30 11.80 -12.34
CA TYR A 31 9.84 11.81 -10.97
C TYR A 31 11.25 12.41 -10.88
N GLN A 32 11.68 13.17 -11.89
CA GLN A 32 13.07 13.63 -12.01
C GLN A 32 13.55 14.50 -10.84
N GLU A 33 12.64 15.16 -10.12
CA GLU A 33 12.97 15.91 -8.90
C GLU A 33 13.41 15.05 -7.71
N TYR A 34 13.15 13.74 -7.73
CA TYR A 34 13.48 12.83 -6.63
C TYR A 34 14.82 12.12 -6.84
N ALA A 35 15.42 11.62 -5.77
CA ALA A 35 16.61 10.78 -5.88
C ALA A 35 16.30 9.49 -6.67
N LEU A 36 17.29 8.98 -7.42
CA LEU A 36 17.13 7.84 -8.33
C LEU A 36 16.39 6.63 -7.73
N PRO A 37 16.61 6.21 -6.45
CA PRO A 37 15.86 5.10 -5.88
C PRO A 37 14.35 5.33 -5.84
N PHE A 38 13.89 6.55 -5.54
CA PHE A 38 12.46 6.90 -5.55
C PHE A 38 11.89 6.90 -6.95
N GLN A 39 12.65 7.41 -7.94
CA GLN A 39 12.24 7.38 -9.33
C GLN A 39 11.99 5.95 -9.82
N VAL A 40 12.96 5.07 -9.59
CA VAL A 40 12.86 3.66 -9.98
C VAL A 40 11.69 2.99 -9.26
N PHE A 41 11.55 3.27 -7.96
CA PHE A 41 10.47 2.72 -7.17
C PHE A 41 9.08 3.16 -7.68
N PHE A 42 8.83 4.46 -7.86
CA PHE A 42 7.53 4.93 -8.35
C PHE A 42 7.20 4.43 -9.76
N HIS A 43 8.18 4.37 -10.67
CA HIS A 43 7.95 3.73 -11.98
C HIS A 43 7.62 2.24 -11.85
N SER A 44 8.24 1.52 -10.90
CA SER A 44 7.97 0.11 -10.68
C SER A 44 6.54 -0.17 -10.21
N LEU A 45 5.86 0.80 -9.58
CA LEU A 45 4.49 0.66 -9.09
C LEU A 45 3.48 0.42 -10.21
N ILE A 46 3.76 0.88 -11.43
CA ILE A 46 2.98 0.57 -12.65
C ILE A 46 2.90 -0.95 -12.89
N VAL A 47 3.87 -1.71 -12.41
CA VAL A 47 3.89 -3.19 -12.50
C VAL A 47 3.50 -3.84 -11.18
N LEU A 48 3.99 -3.32 -10.06
CA LEU A 48 3.75 -3.92 -8.74
C LEU A 48 2.27 -3.82 -8.33
N ASP A 49 1.61 -2.71 -8.60
CA ASP A 49 0.21 -2.50 -8.21
C ASP A 49 -0.74 -3.45 -8.96
N PRO A 50 -0.68 -3.57 -10.31
CA PRO A 50 -1.46 -4.58 -11.02
C PRO A 50 -1.16 -6.01 -10.59
N LEU A 51 0.10 -6.30 -10.26
CA LEU A 51 0.47 -7.61 -9.75
C LEU A 51 -0.21 -7.90 -8.41
N VAL A 52 -0.25 -6.92 -7.49
CA VAL A 52 -1.02 -7.03 -6.25
C VAL A 52 -2.51 -7.26 -6.54
N VAL A 53 -3.10 -6.46 -7.44
CA VAL A 53 -4.52 -6.59 -7.85
C VAL A 53 -4.80 -8.01 -8.33
N VAL A 54 -3.98 -8.55 -9.24
CA VAL A 54 -4.13 -9.90 -9.80
C VAL A 54 -4.01 -10.97 -8.71
N LEU A 55 -3.01 -10.88 -7.82
CA LEU A 55 -2.82 -11.87 -6.76
C LEU A 55 -3.95 -11.85 -5.73
N ILE A 56 -4.45 -10.67 -5.37
CA ILE A 56 -5.59 -10.51 -4.45
C ILE A 56 -6.89 -11.01 -5.10
N TRP A 57 -7.09 -10.72 -6.39
CA TRP A 57 -8.22 -11.23 -7.17
C TRP A 57 -8.24 -12.76 -7.18
N GLN A 58 -7.08 -13.37 -7.43
CA GLN A 58 -6.85 -14.82 -7.39
C GLN A 58 -6.83 -15.40 -5.96
N ARG A 59 -7.00 -14.58 -4.92
CA ARG A 59 -6.99 -14.98 -3.50
C ARG A 59 -5.69 -15.66 -3.05
N ARG A 60 -4.55 -15.29 -3.63
CA ARG A 60 -3.25 -15.87 -3.26
C ARG A 60 -2.70 -15.17 -2.01
N ARG A 61 -2.19 -15.95 -1.05
CA ARG A 61 -1.52 -15.41 0.17
C ARG A 61 -0.37 -14.47 -0.19
N ALA A 62 0.37 -14.77 -1.26
CA ALA A 62 1.41 -13.92 -1.80
C ALA A 62 0.93 -12.49 -2.12
N GLY A 63 -0.34 -12.31 -2.51
CA GLY A 63 -0.91 -10.98 -2.76
C GLY A 63 -0.99 -10.12 -1.51
N ALA A 64 -1.34 -10.70 -0.36
CA ALA A 64 -1.40 -9.96 0.90
C ALA A 64 0.01 -9.57 1.40
N VAL A 65 0.99 -10.45 1.22
CA VAL A 65 2.40 -10.16 1.56
C VAL A 65 2.95 -9.07 0.66
N LEU A 66 2.77 -9.19 -0.66
CA LEU A 66 3.25 -8.20 -1.62
C LEU A 66 2.58 -6.85 -1.38
N ALA A 67 1.26 -6.82 -1.17
CA ALA A 67 0.53 -5.60 -0.85
C ALA A 67 1.10 -4.89 0.38
N ALA A 68 1.40 -5.63 1.46
CA ALA A 68 1.97 -5.04 2.66
C ALA A 68 3.36 -4.44 2.43
N VAL A 69 4.22 -5.14 1.67
CA VAL A 69 5.58 -4.65 1.34
C VAL A 69 5.50 -3.41 0.45
N VAL A 70 4.75 -3.48 -0.65
CA VAL A 70 4.59 -2.36 -1.60
C VAL A 70 4.06 -1.14 -0.86
N MET A 71 2.99 -1.32 -0.09
CA MET A 71 2.34 -0.23 0.62
C MET A 71 3.19 0.39 1.73
N ALA A 72 3.99 -0.42 2.44
CA ALA A 72 4.94 0.11 3.42
C ALA A 72 6.01 1.00 2.77
N LEU A 73 6.57 0.54 1.65
CA LEU A 73 7.58 1.30 0.90
C LEU A 73 7.00 2.55 0.26
N ASP A 74 5.80 2.45 -0.32
CA ASP A 74 5.15 3.55 -1.02
C ASP A 74 4.71 4.66 -0.07
N MET A 75 4.07 4.28 1.04
CA MET A 75 3.75 5.21 2.11
C MET A 75 5.01 5.89 2.65
N ALA A 76 6.10 5.14 2.90
CA ALA A 76 7.35 5.72 3.39
C ALA A 76 7.98 6.68 2.38
N ALA A 77 8.05 6.30 1.10
CA ALA A 77 8.57 7.15 0.03
C ALA A 77 7.78 8.45 -0.07
N ASN A 78 6.44 8.38 -0.09
CA ASN A 78 5.56 9.54 -0.15
C ASN A 78 5.73 10.47 1.05
N TRP A 79 5.87 9.93 2.26
CA TRP A 79 6.16 10.73 3.46
C TRP A 79 7.52 11.41 3.38
N ILE A 80 8.57 10.70 2.94
CA ILE A 80 9.92 11.26 2.81
C ILE A 80 9.95 12.40 1.79
N VAL A 81 9.42 12.20 0.59
CA VAL A 81 9.45 13.24 -0.46
C VAL A 81 8.54 14.42 -0.14
N SER A 82 7.43 14.19 0.57
CA SER A 82 6.49 15.25 0.95
C SER A 82 6.89 16.00 2.23
N TRP A 83 7.84 15.47 3.01
CA TRP A 83 8.19 16.02 4.33
C TRP A 83 8.50 17.52 4.31
N PRO A 84 9.34 18.06 3.40
CA PRO A 84 9.62 19.49 3.37
C PRO A 84 8.36 20.33 3.13
N ALA A 85 7.49 19.91 2.20
CA ALA A 85 6.25 20.61 1.89
C ALA A 85 5.26 20.59 3.06
N VAL A 86 5.07 19.43 3.70
CA VAL A 86 4.18 19.28 4.86
C VAL A 86 4.67 20.08 6.07
N THR A 87 5.99 20.16 6.28
CA THR A 87 6.55 20.98 7.36
C THR A 87 6.39 22.48 7.10
N ALA A 88 6.41 22.91 5.83
CA ALA A 88 6.18 24.29 5.44
C ALA A 88 4.69 24.68 5.50
N ASP A 89 3.80 23.76 5.13
CA ASP A 89 2.35 23.94 5.17
C ASP A 89 1.63 22.66 5.65
N PRO A 90 1.33 22.54 6.95
CA PRO A 90 0.59 21.40 7.49
C PRO A 90 -0.83 21.27 6.96
N ALA A 91 -1.43 22.33 6.38
CA ALA A 91 -2.78 22.26 5.82
C ALA A 91 -2.87 21.31 4.61
N LEU A 92 -1.73 20.96 3.98
CA LEU A 92 -1.65 19.91 2.97
C LEU A 92 -2.18 18.55 3.46
N LEU A 93 -2.13 18.29 4.78
CA LEU A 93 -2.70 17.07 5.36
C LEU A 93 -4.24 17.06 5.39
N LEU A 94 -4.89 18.19 5.12
CA LEU A 94 -6.34 18.29 4.98
C LEU A 94 -6.80 18.03 3.54
N ASN A 95 -5.88 17.99 2.57
CA ASN A 95 -6.22 17.66 1.19
C ASN A 95 -6.60 16.17 1.12
N PRO A 96 -7.83 15.83 0.71
CA PRO A 96 -8.25 14.43 0.63
C PRO A 96 -7.49 13.62 -0.42
N ILE A 97 -6.75 14.29 -1.33
CA ILE A 97 -5.95 13.70 -2.39
C ILE A 97 -4.46 13.82 -2.01
N GLY A 98 -3.69 12.75 -2.24
CA GLY A 98 -2.24 12.72 -2.04
C GLY A 98 -1.86 12.07 -0.72
N LEU A 99 -1.02 12.73 0.08
CA LEU A 99 -0.41 12.12 1.28
C LEU A 99 -1.43 11.56 2.29
N PRO A 100 -2.59 12.19 2.54
CA PRO A 100 -3.59 11.63 3.45
C PRO A 100 -4.24 10.34 2.91
N SER A 101 -4.57 10.27 1.62
CA SER A 101 -5.23 9.08 1.05
C SER A 101 -4.32 7.86 1.07
N ILE A 102 -3.05 8.03 0.67
CA ILE A 102 -2.06 6.95 0.75
C ILE A 102 -1.77 6.52 2.19
N THR A 103 -1.76 7.46 3.16
CA THR A 103 -1.56 7.14 4.58
C THR A 103 -2.73 6.31 5.13
N LEU A 104 -3.96 6.69 4.81
CA LEU A 104 -5.16 5.97 5.25
C LEU A 104 -5.23 4.58 4.61
N PHE A 105 -5.01 4.48 3.30
CA PHE A 105 -4.99 3.21 2.60
C PHE A 105 -3.85 2.31 3.09
N GLY A 106 -2.67 2.89 3.31
CA GLY A 106 -1.51 2.17 3.83
C GLY A 106 -1.70 1.63 5.23
N GLY A 107 -2.24 2.46 6.13
CA GLY A 107 -2.64 2.01 7.47
C GLY A 107 -3.66 0.86 7.40
N PHE A 108 -4.64 0.94 6.50
CA PHE A 108 -5.62 -0.13 6.30
C PHE A 108 -4.98 -1.46 5.84
N VAL A 109 -4.11 -1.43 4.83
CA VAL A 109 -3.43 -2.62 4.31
C VAL A 109 -2.54 -3.26 5.37
N LEU A 110 -1.75 -2.46 6.09
CA LEU A 110 -0.84 -2.96 7.12
C LEU A 110 -1.59 -3.51 8.34
N LEU A 111 -2.65 -2.83 8.77
CA LEU A 111 -3.48 -3.30 9.89
C LEU A 111 -4.16 -4.63 9.56
N THR A 112 -4.75 -4.73 8.37
CA THR A 112 -5.44 -5.97 7.96
C THR A 112 -4.45 -7.11 7.76
N PHE A 113 -3.26 -6.85 7.18
CA PHE A 113 -2.17 -7.82 7.10
C PHE A 113 -1.71 -8.30 8.49
N TRP A 114 -1.52 -7.38 9.44
CA TRP A 114 -1.17 -7.72 10.83
C TRP A 114 -2.20 -8.62 11.49
N MET A 115 -3.50 -8.31 11.30
CA MET A 115 -4.59 -9.14 11.83
C MET A 115 -4.57 -10.56 11.26
N PHE A 116 -4.19 -10.73 9.98
CA PHE A 116 -4.03 -12.05 9.37
C PHE A 116 -2.86 -12.85 9.93
N LEU A 117 -1.81 -12.20 10.43
CA LEU A 117 -0.65 -12.87 11.02
C LEU A 117 -0.86 -13.29 12.47
N ARG A 118 -1.91 -12.83 13.15
CA ARG A 118 -2.18 -13.22 14.53
C ARG A 118 -2.57 -14.70 14.60
N PRO A 119 -1.88 -15.54 15.40
CA PRO A 119 -2.35 -16.87 15.73
C PRO A 119 -3.72 -16.80 16.39
N SER A 120 -4.66 -17.66 16.00
CA SER A 120 -5.92 -17.82 16.72
C SER A 120 -5.64 -18.38 18.12
N VAL A 121 -6.14 -17.71 19.17
CA VAL A 121 -5.98 -18.08 20.59
C VAL A 121 -6.65 -19.43 20.95
N SER A 122 -7.12 -20.21 19.99
CA SER A 122 -7.86 -21.46 20.20
C SER A 122 -7.00 -22.73 20.30
N GLU A 123 -5.67 -22.62 20.38
CA GLU A 123 -4.76 -23.78 20.41
C GLU A 123 -4.00 -23.92 21.75
N THR A 124 -4.60 -23.43 22.84
CA THR A 124 -4.12 -23.66 24.21
C THR A 124 -5.26 -24.03 25.14
N GLN A 125 -6.04 -25.05 24.80
CA GLN A 125 -6.80 -25.79 25.81
C GLN A 125 -6.11 -27.14 26.02
N PRO A 126 -5.40 -27.34 27.14
CA PRO A 126 -4.89 -28.66 27.50
C PRO A 126 -6.07 -29.62 27.59
N ASP A 127 -5.93 -30.77 26.94
CA ASP A 127 -6.77 -31.94 27.14
C ASP A 127 -6.70 -32.32 28.63
N GLN A 128 -7.61 -31.80 29.45
CA GLN A 128 -7.80 -32.27 30.81
C GLN A 128 -8.52 -33.60 30.73
N GLY A 129 -7.67 -34.63 30.74
CA GLY A 129 -7.98 -36.04 30.73
C GLY A 129 -9.27 -36.40 31.45
N ARG A 130 -10.18 -36.97 30.66
CA ARG A 130 -11.26 -37.81 31.15
C ARG A 130 -10.62 -39.13 31.62
N ARG A 131 -10.42 -39.29 32.92
CA ARG A 131 -10.28 -40.58 33.61
C ARG A 131 -11.02 -40.52 34.93
#